data_AF-A0A917HYT9-F1
#
_entry.id   AF-A0A917HYT9-F1
#
_cell.length_a   1.000
_cell.length_b   1.000
_cell.length_c   1.000
_cell.angle_alpha   90.00
_cell.angle_beta   90.00
_cell.angle_gamma   90.00
#
_symmetry.space_group_name_H-M   'P 1'
#
loop_
_entity.id
_entity.type
_entity.pdbx_description
1 polymer ?
#
loop_
_entity_poly.entity_id
_entity_poly.type
_entity_poly.pdbx_seq_one_letter_code
_entity_poly.pdbx_strand_id
1 'polypeptide(L)'
;MLLHKLENIGQQVDVVRRRLENTADLNDDITALNSMSYNALSELGERYQRLGDSLNARRNLQEAIQPALELPIEARRMYVLDQLSFYERFVSEMMTFLTGSDYGRCISFSLSVEELLFFLRLVLEEQVMDAGALKPIFLFLSRHARTSGSDTLSYESLRKKYSAVGEGAKKRVAALMANLTDRAAHHARHD
;
A
#
# COMPACT_ATOMS: atom_id res chain seq x y z
N MET A 1 1.99 -1.84 -10.51
CA MET A 1 1.93 -2.48 -11.84
C MET A 1 1.71 -4.00 -11.74
N LEU A 2 2.60 -4.77 -11.09
CA LEU A 2 2.45 -6.24 -10.95
C LEU A 2 1.17 -6.64 -10.20
N LEU A 3 0.86 -5.97 -9.09
CA LEU A 3 -0.38 -6.19 -8.32
C LEU A 3 -1.64 -6.03 -9.18
N HIS A 4 -1.67 -5.04 -10.07
CA HIS A 4 -2.80 -4.84 -10.98
C HIS A 4 -2.90 -5.97 -12.03
N LYS A 5 -1.77 -6.50 -12.49
CA LYS A 5 -1.73 -7.68 -13.37
C LYS A 5 -2.25 -8.92 -12.66
N LEU A 6 -1.85 -9.13 -11.39
CA LEU A 6 -2.35 -10.24 -10.58
C LEU A 6 -3.84 -10.11 -10.26
N GLU A 7 -4.32 -8.90 -9.97
CA GLU A 7 -5.76 -8.62 -9.81
C GLU A 7 -6.53 -8.91 -11.10
N ASN A 8 -6.02 -8.47 -12.26
CA ASN A 8 -6.62 -8.77 -13.55
C ASN A 8 -6.65 -10.28 -13.81
N ILE A 9 -5.55 -11.01 -13.55
CA ILE A 9 -5.53 -12.48 -13.65
C ILE A 9 -6.60 -13.09 -12.73
N GLY A 10 -6.72 -12.63 -11.49
CA GLY A 10 -7.75 -13.08 -10.55
C GLY A 10 -9.18 -12.83 -11.06
N GLN A 11 -9.44 -11.64 -11.60
CA GLN A 11 -10.73 -11.31 -12.22
C GLN A 11 -11.03 -12.22 -13.43
N GLN A 12 -10.03 -12.48 -14.27
CA GLN A 12 -10.19 -13.38 -15.42
C GLN A 12 -10.45 -14.83 -14.97
N VAL A 13 -9.80 -15.31 -13.90
CA VAL A 13 -10.09 -16.62 -13.31
C VAL A 13 -11.56 -16.71 -12.89
N ASP A 14 -12.10 -15.68 -12.25
CA ASP A 14 -13.52 -15.65 -11.86
C ASP A 14 -14.47 -15.63 -13.07
N VAL A 15 -14.11 -14.91 -14.14
CA VAL A 15 -14.86 -14.91 -15.41
C VAL A 15 -14.89 -16.31 -16.02
N VAL A 16 -13.74 -16.96 -16.13
CA VAL A 16 -13.62 -18.32 -16.67
C VAL A 16 -14.39 -19.32 -15.81
N ARG A 17 -14.33 -19.19 -14.48
CA ARG A 17 -15.10 -20.03 -13.54
C ARG A 17 -16.60 -19.93 -13.78
N ARG A 18 -17.14 -18.74 -13.98
CA ARG A 18 -18.58 -18.55 -14.28
C ARG A 18 -18.97 -19.09 -15.66
N ARG A 19 -18.06 -19.01 -16.64
CA ARG A 19 -18.31 -19.56 -17.98
C ARG A 19 -18.32 -21.09 -17.99
N LEU A 20 -17.52 -21.74 -17.14
CA LEU A 20 -17.52 -23.20 -16.98
C LEU A 20 -18.90 -23.78 -16.67
N GLU A 21 -19.76 -23.02 -15.99
CA GLU A 21 -21.14 -23.42 -15.69
C GLU A 21 -22.01 -23.52 -16.95
N ASN A 22 -21.60 -22.88 -18.06
CA ASN A 22 -22.41 -22.68 -19.26
C ASN A 22 -21.76 -23.21 -20.56
N THR A 23 -20.46 -23.50 -20.56
CA THR A 23 -19.75 -24.06 -21.73
C THR A 23 -18.67 -25.06 -21.30
N ALA A 24 -18.49 -26.12 -22.08
CA ALA A 24 -17.45 -27.12 -21.88
C ALA A 24 -16.11 -26.73 -22.51
N ASP A 25 -16.11 -25.82 -23.49
CA ASP A 25 -14.89 -25.38 -24.17
C ASP A 25 -14.40 -24.05 -23.58
N LEU A 26 -13.27 -24.13 -22.89
CA LEU A 26 -12.55 -23.02 -22.24
C LEU A 26 -11.06 -23.04 -22.56
N ASN A 27 -10.65 -23.78 -23.60
CA ASN A 27 -9.23 -24.04 -23.86
C ASN A 27 -8.46 -22.75 -24.19
N ASP A 28 -9.09 -21.85 -24.94
CA ASP A 28 -8.52 -20.54 -25.27
C ASP A 28 -8.40 -19.65 -24.04
N ASP A 29 -9.41 -19.67 -23.16
CA ASP A 29 -9.42 -18.89 -21.92
C ASP A 29 -8.32 -19.35 -20.94
N ILE A 30 -8.15 -20.67 -20.79
CA ILE A 30 -7.08 -21.26 -19.97
C ILE A 30 -5.70 -20.93 -20.56
N THR A 31 -5.55 -20.99 -21.88
CA THR A 31 -4.31 -20.62 -22.57
C THR A 31 -3.97 -19.14 -22.38
N ALA A 32 -4.98 -18.26 -22.42
CA ALA A 32 -4.83 -16.84 -22.14
C ALA A 32 -4.39 -16.60 -20.68
N LEU A 33 -5.04 -17.25 -19.71
CA LEU A 33 -4.67 -17.18 -18.29
C LEU A 33 -3.24 -17.63 -18.03
N ASN A 34 -2.81 -18.74 -18.67
CA ASN A 34 -1.44 -19.23 -18.57
C ASN A 34 -0.44 -18.21 -19.14
N SER A 35 -0.75 -17.64 -20.30
CA SER A 35 0.10 -16.62 -20.93
C SER A 35 0.21 -15.36 -20.08
N MET A 36 -0.91 -14.88 -19.52
CA MET A 36 -0.93 -13.73 -18.61
C MET A 36 -0.09 -13.99 -17.34
N SER A 37 -0.25 -15.18 -16.76
CA SER A 37 0.49 -15.59 -15.55
C SER A 37 1.99 -15.70 -15.83
N TYR A 38 2.36 -16.32 -16.95
CA TYR A 38 3.76 -16.45 -17.37
C TYR A 38 4.41 -15.09 -17.61
N ASN A 39 3.74 -14.20 -18.34
CA ASN A 39 4.26 -12.85 -18.61
C ASN A 39 4.45 -12.05 -17.32
N ALA A 40 3.51 -12.14 -16.38
CA ALA A 40 3.64 -11.48 -15.07
C ALA A 40 4.85 -12.01 -14.26
N LEU A 41 5.09 -13.32 -14.29
CA LEU A 41 6.24 -13.94 -13.64
C LEU A 41 7.57 -13.60 -14.33
N SER A 42 7.58 -13.56 -15.67
CA SER A 42 8.76 -13.21 -16.45
C SER A 42 9.20 -11.76 -16.18
N GLU A 43 8.28 -10.81 -16.20
CA GLU A 43 8.57 -9.41 -15.87
C GLU A 43 9.06 -9.23 -14.42
N LEU A 44 8.49 -9.99 -13.48
CA LEU A 44 8.94 -10.03 -12.09
C LEU A 44 10.39 -10.52 -12.02
N GLY A 45 10.72 -11.60 -12.72
CA GLY A 45 12.08 -12.14 -12.81
C GLY A 45 13.08 -11.14 -13.38
N GLU A 46 12.76 -10.52 -14.52
CA GLU A 46 13.61 -9.50 -15.14
C GLU A 46 13.84 -8.28 -14.23
N ARG A 47 12.81 -7.85 -13.49
CA ARG A 47 12.95 -6.75 -12.53
C ARG A 47 13.83 -7.15 -11.36
N TYR A 48 13.63 -8.34 -10.79
CA TYR A 48 14.47 -8.86 -9.71
C TYR A 48 15.93 -8.96 -10.12
N GLN A 49 16.21 -9.44 -11.33
CA GLN A 49 17.56 -9.51 -11.87
C GLN A 49 18.21 -8.13 -11.93
N ARG A 50 17.53 -7.14 -12.52
CA ARG A 50 18.05 -5.76 -12.60
C ARG A 50 18.36 -5.15 -11.23
N LEU A 51 17.49 -5.37 -10.25
CA LEU A 51 17.70 -4.89 -8.88
C LEU A 51 18.90 -5.59 -8.21
N GLY A 52 19.04 -6.89 -8.43
CA GLY A 52 20.18 -7.68 -8.00
C GLY A 52 21.49 -7.19 -8.62
N ASP A 53 21.51 -6.94 -9.93
CA ASP A 53 22.66 -6.41 -10.66
C ASP A 53 23.06 -5.04 -10.12
N SER A 54 22.09 -4.16 -9.84
CA SER A 54 22.36 -2.83 -9.29
C SER A 54 22.95 -2.89 -7.87
N LEU A 55 22.46 -3.78 -7.01
CA LEU A 55 23.04 -4.00 -5.68
C LEU A 55 24.45 -4.59 -5.77
N ASN A 56 24.67 -5.54 -6.68
CA ASN A 56 25.97 -6.15 -6.88
C ASN A 56 27.00 -5.14 -7.41
N ALA A 57 26.61 -4.29 -8.37
CA ALA A 57 27.43 -3.18 -8.83
C ALA A 57 27.79 -2.21 -7.69
N ARG A 58 26.84 -1.94 -6.78
CA ARG A 58 27.08 -1.08 -5.62
C ARG A 58 28.06 -1.70 -4.63
N ARG A 59 27.92 -3.00 -4.37
CA ARG A 59 28.86 -3.78 -3.57
C ARG A 59 30.27 -3.74 -4.18
N ASN A 60 30.39 -4.00 -5.47
CA ASN A 60 31.68 -3.98 -6.17
C ASN A 60 32.33 -2.59 -6.11
N LEU A 61 31.55 -1.51 -6.25
CA LEU A 61 32.04 -0.14 -6.07
C LEU A 61 32.59 0.10 -4.66
N GLN A 62 31.88 -0.40 -3.64
CA GLN A 62 32.33 -0.31 -2.26
C GLN A 62 33.63 -1.09 -2.02
N GLU A 63 33.70 -2.32 -2.52
CA GLU A 63 34.91 -3.17 -2.43
C GLU A 63 36.09 -2.55 -3.18
N ALA A 64 35.87 -1.85 -4.29
CA ALA A 64 36.92 -1.16 -5.04
C ALA A 64 37.44 0.11 -4.34
N ILE A 65 36.58 0.81 -3.59
CA ILE A 65 36.94 2.04 -2.88
C ILE A 65 37.55 1.74 -1.49
N GLN A 66 37.20 0.62 -0.88
CA GLN A 66 37.67 0.24 0.46
C GLN A 66 39.20 0.14 0.59
N PRO A 67 39.97 -0.32 -0.42
CA PRO A 67 41.43 -0.25 -0.40
C PRO A 67 42.00 1.17 -0.57
N ALA A 68 41.24 2.10 -1.16
CA ALA A 68 41.65 3.47 -1.46
C ALA A 68 41.50 4.41 -0.24
N LEU A 69 41.73 3.91 0.98
CA LEU A 69 41.26 4.49 2.24
C LEU A 69 41.92 5.83 2.65
N GLU A 70 42.74 6.43 1.78
CA GLU A 70 43.29 7.79 1.91
C GLU A 70 42.45 8.86 1.18
N LEU A 71 41.14 8.66 1.04
CA LEU A 71 40.27 9.73 0.55
C LEU A 71 40.21 10.89 1.57
N PRO A 72 40.33 12.15 1.09
CA PRO A 72 40.02 13.33 1.89
C PRO A 72 38.62 13.24 2.51
N ILE A 73 38.44 13.86 3.68
CA ILE A 73 37.20 13.77 4.48
C ILE A 73 35.97 14.14 3.64
N GLU A 74 36.04 15.19 2.81
CA GLU A 74 34.90 15.61 2.00
C GLU A 74 34.55 14.64 0.86
N ALA A 75 35.56 14.01 0.25
CA ALA A 75 35.32 12.97 -0.76
C ALA A 75 34.65 11.75 -0.13
N ARG A 76 35.07 11.37 1.09
CA ARG A 76 34.44 10.29 1.85
C ARG A 76 33.00 10.63 2.24
N ARG A 77 32.74 11.86 2.67
CA ARG A 77 31.38 12.32 3.00
C ARG A 77 30.48 12.29 1.77
N MET A 78 30.94 12.78 0.63
CA MET A 78 30.17 12.78 -0.60
C MET A 78 29.88 11.35 -1.10
N TYR A 79 30.86 10.45 -0.99
CA TYR A 79 30.67 9.04 -1.27
C TYR A 79 29.57 8.42 -0.39
N VAL A 80 29.60 8.66 0.93
CA VAL A 80 28.57 8.14 1.85
C VAL A 80 27.19 8.70 1.51
N LEU A 81 27.09 9.99 1.21
CA LEU A 81 25.80 10.59 0.80
C LEU A 81 25.25 9.94 -0.47
N ASP A 82 26.10 9.71 -1.48
CA ASP A 82 25.69 9.01 -2.70
C ASP A 82 25.22 7.56 -2.40
N GLN A 83 25.86 6.86 -1.46
CA GLN A 83 25.41 5.54 -0.99
C GLN A 83 24.02 5.60 -0.38
N LEU A 84 23.78 6.55 0.53
CA LEU A 84 22.47 6.71 1.17
C LEU A 84 21.39 7.07 0.14
N SER A 85 21.65 8.01 -0.76
CA SER A 85 20.70 8.38 -1.82
C SER A 85 20.44 7.24 -2.81
N PHE A 86 21.39 6.34 -3.03
CA PHE A 86 21.14 5.10 -3.76
C PHE A 86 20.16 4.21 -3.00
N TYR A 87 20.40 3.91 -1.73
CA TYR A 87 19.54 3.03 -0.94
C TYR A 87 18.13 3.60 -0.73
N GLU A 88 17.98 4.91 -0.56
CA GLU A 88 16.67 5.58 -0.51
C GLU A 88 15.87 5.34 -1.79
N ARG A 89 16.50 5.56 -2.96
CA ARG A 89 15.88 5.30 -4.26
C ARG A 89 15.57 3.83 -4.46
N PHE A 90 16.50 2.94 -4.09
CA PHE A 90 16.32 1.49 -4.19
C PHE A 90 15.13 1.00 -3.38
N VAL A 91 15.02 1.43 -2.12
CA VAL A 91 13.90 1.07 -1.24
C VAL A 91 12.59 1.64 -1.79
N SER A 92 12.59 2.88 -2.26
CA SER A 92 11.42 3.50 -2.88
C SER A 92 10.95 2.74 -4.12
N GLU A 93 11.87 2.36 -5.03
CA GLU A 93 11.55 1.58 -6.21
C GLU A 93 10.98 0.20 -5.86
N MET A 94 11.58 -0.49 -4.87
CA MET A 94 11.08 -1.77 -4.37
C MET A 94 9.68 -1.66 -3.78
N MET A 95 9.44 -0.63 -2.96
CA MET A 95 8.12 -0.36 -2.39
C MET A 95 7.11 -0.09 -3.50
N THR A 96 7.46 0.73 -4.49
CA THR A 96 6.62 1.03 -5.65
C THR A 96 6.26 -0.23 -6.43
N PHE A 97 7.24 -1.08 -6.65
CA PHE A 97 7.06 -2.32 -7.38
C PHE A 97 6.14 -3.30 -6.64
N LEU A 98 6.44 -3.55 -5.35
CA LEU A 98 5.70 -4.52 -4.52
C LEU A 98 4.29 -4.06 -4.20
N THR A 99 4.06 -2.76 -4.09
CA THR A 99 2.77 -2.21 -3.63
C THR A 99 1.96 -1.53 -4.72
N GLY A 100 2.58 -1.23 -5.87
CA GLY A 100 1.95 -0.54 -7.00
C GLY A 100 1.90 0.98 -6.90
N SER A 101 2.56 1.60 -5.92
CA SER A 101 2.65 3.05 -5.76
C SER A 101 3.87 3.44 -4.94
N ASP A 102 4.44 4.63 -5.18
CA ASP A 102 5.61 5.18 -4.47
C ASP A 102 5.49 5.20 -2.93
N TYR A 103 4.26 5.06 -2.42
CA TYR A 103 3.94 5.16 -0.99
C TYR A 103 3.24 3.94 -0.39
N GLY A 104 3.18 2.78 -1.07
CA GLY A 104 2.25 1.72 -0.63
C GLY A 104 0.81 2.04 -1.02
N ARG A 105 -0.03 1.02 -1.29
CA ARG A 105 -1.48 1.21 -1.50
C ARG A 105 -2.01 2.11 -0.38
N CYS A 106 -2.34 3.34 -0.72
CA CYS A 106 -2.72 4.35 0.25
C CYS A 106 -4.22 4.60 0.10
N ILE A 107 -4.97 4.38 1.17
CA ILE A 107 -6.37 4.73 1.25
C ILE A 107 -6.42 6.22 1.63
N SER A 108 -6.92 7.03 0.70
CA SER A 108 -7.16 8.45 0.97
C SER A 108 -8.56 8.62 1.54
N PHE A 109 -8.64 9.17 2.76
CA PHE A 109 -9.89 9.52 3.40
C PHE A 109 -10.16 11.01 3.21
N SER A 110 -11.41 11.37 2.87
CA SER A 110 -11.86 12.76 2.90
C SER A 110 -11.95 13.31 4.33
N LEU A 111 -11.97 12.42 5.32
CA LEU A 111 -11.98 12.73 6.75
C LEU A 111 -10.64 13.27 7.22
N SER A 112 -10.68 14.17 8.20
CA SER A 112 -9.50 14.53 8.98
C SER A 112 -9.04 13.34 9.84
N VAL A 113 -7.81 13.42 10.37
CA VAL A 113 -7.25 12.37 11.24
C VAL A 113 -8.14 12.09 12.45
N GLU A 114 -8.68 13.13 13.08
CA GLU A 114 -9.53 12.97 14.27
C GLU A 114 -10.88 12.36 13.91
N GLU A 115 -11.46 12.75 12.77
CA GLU A 115 -12.69 12.14 12.24
C GLU A 115 -12.48 10.66 11.90
N LEU A 116 -11.36 10.32 11.25
CA LEU A 116 -11.02 8.94 10.92
C LEU A 116 -10.83 8.09 12.17
N LEU A 117 -10.12 8.60 13.17
CA LEU A 117 -9.90 7.88 14.44
C LEU A 117 -11.19 7.70 15.23
N PHE A 118 -12.07 8.70 15.22
CA PHE A 118 -13.38 8.57 15.86
C PHE A 118 -14.30 7.61 15.11
N PHE A 119 -14.33 7.66 13.79
CA PHE A 119 -15.04 6.69 12.97
C PHE A 119 -14.55 5.26 13.23
N LEU A 120 -13.23 5.04 13.24
CA LEU A 120 -12.63 3.75 13.58
C LEU A 120 -13.06 3.27 14.96
N ARG A 121 -13.10 4.18 15.95
CA ARG A 121 -13.56 3.85 17.30
C ARG A 121 -15.00 3.34 17.30
N LEU A 122 -15.92 4.01 16.58
CA LEU A 122 -17.30 3.55 16.46
C LEU A 122 -17.39 2.17 15.81
N VAL A 123 -16.62 1.92 14.75
CA VAL A 123 -16.56 0.62 14.06
C VAL A 123 -16.10 -0.50 15.02
N LEU A 124 -15.15 -0.21 15.92
CA LEU A 124 -14.69 -1.16 16.93
C LEU A 124 -15.71 -1.35 18.06
N GLU A 125 -16.33 -0.27 18.54
CA GLU A 125 -17.35 -0.32 19.60
C GLU A 125 -18.59 -1.10 19.15
N GLU A 126 -19.00 -0.95 17.90
CA GLU A 126 -20.10 -1.71 17.27
C GLU A 126 -19.68 -3.10 16.78
N GLN A 127 -18.44 -3.53 17.07
CA GLN A 127 -17.90 -4.85 16.70
C GLN A 127 -17.99 -5.17 15.21
N VAL A 128 -18.04 -4.13 14.36
CA VAL A 128 -17.95 -4.26 12.90
C VAL A 128 -16.55 -4.74 12.50
N MET A 129 -15.55 -4.45 13.33
CA MET A 129 -14.18 -4.93 13.19
C MET A 129 -13.71 -5.53 14.51
N ASP A 130 -13.20 -6.76 14.47
CA ASP A 130 -12.47 -7.34 15.60
C ASP A 130 -10.98 -6.97 15.48
N ALA A 131 -10.55 -6.08 16.34
CA ALA A 131 -9.14 -5.75 16.48
C ALA A 131 -8.75 -5.99 17.93
N GLY A 132 -8.35 -7.23 18.24
CA GLY A 132 -7.82 -7.61 19.56
C GLY A 132 -6.72 -6.68 20.11
N ALA A 133 -6.12 -5.82 19.28
CA ALA A 133 -5.38 -4.63 19.73
C ALA A 133 -5.51 -3.45 18.75
N LEU A 134 -5.43 -2.21 19.27
CA LEU A 134 -5.39 -0.97 18.46
C LEU A 134 -4.06 -0.75 17.73
N LYS A 135 -2.95 -1.32 18.24
CA LYS A 135 -1.61 -1.09 17.71
C LYS A 135 -1.45 -1.50 16.24
N PRO A 136 -1.90 -2.70 15.79
CA PRO A 136 -1.90 -3.07 14.39
C PRO A 136 -2.65 -2.07 13.50
N ILE A 137 -3.78 -1.53 13.97
CA ILE A 137 -4.56 -0.56 13.20
C ILE A 137 -3.80 0.76 13.06
N PHE A 138 -3.20 1.27 14.13
CA PHE A 138 -2.40 2.51 14.03
C PHE A 138 -1.17 2.33 13.16
N LEU A 139 -0.51 1.17 13.22
CA LEU A 139 0.59 0.87 12.30
C LEU A 139 0.11 0.83 10.85
N PHE A 140 -1.04 0.20 10.59
CA PHE A 140 -1.66 0.21 9.28
C PHE A 140 -1.97 1.63 8.80
N LEU A 141 -2.69 2.43 9.59
CA LEU A 141 -3.03 3.82 9.24
C LEU A 141 -1.79 4.67 9.02
N SER A 142 -0.74 4.49 9.84
CA SER A 142 0.50 5.26 9.69
C SER A 142 1.24 4.99 8.39
N ARG A 143 1.07 3.80 7.82
CA ARG A 143 1.74 3.36 6.58
C ARG A 143 0.86 3.50 5.35
N HIS A 144 -0.46 3.45 5.51
CA HIS A 144 -1.39 3.23 4.41
C HIS A 144 -2.56 4.23 4.37
N ALA A 145 -2.72 5.13 5.34
CA ALA A 145 -3.81 6.11 5.32
C ALA A 145 -3.31 7.54 5.10
N ARG A 146 -4.04 8.28 4.25
CA ARG A 146 -3.93 9.74 4.10
C ARG A 146 -5.25 10.40 4.43
N THR A 147 -5.18 11.64 4.89
CA THR A 147 -6.35 12.44 5.27
C THR A 147 -6.30 13.79 4.58
N SER A 148 -7.43 14.47 4.48
CA SER A 148 -7.60 15.76 3.79
C SER A 148 -6.73 16.92 4.30
N GLY A 149 -5.89 16.71 5.32
CA GLY A 149 -4.94 17.71 5.84
C GLY A 149 -3.58 17.16 6.28
N SER A 150 -3.22 15.92 5.95
CA SER A 150 -1.90 15.37 6.31
C SER A 150 -1.48 14.22 5.39
N ASP A 151 -0.29 14.37 4.80
CA ASP A 151 0.33 13.38 3.91
C ASP A 151 0.95 12.19 4.66
N THR A 152 1.30 12.36 5.94
CA THR A 152 1.95 11.31 6.73
C THR A 152 1.45 11.31 8.18
N LEU A 153 0.91 10.18 8.62
CA LEU A 153 0.39 9.99 9.97
C LEU A 153 1.41 9.22 10.81
N SER A 154 2.08 9.85 11.78
CA SER A 154 2.97 9.11 12.67
C SER A 154 2.18 8.29 13.70
N TYR A 155 2.68 7.11 14.05
CA TYR A 155 2.06 6.23 15.04
C TYR A 155 1.79 6.96 16.37
N GLU A 156 2.77 7.73 16.87
CA GLU A 156 2.62 8.49 18.12
C GLU A 156 1.58 9.61 18.01
N SER A 157 1.45 10.24 16.85
CA SER A 157 0.40 11.24 16.62
C SER A 157 -0.98 10.60 16.64
N LEU A 158 -1.14 9.46 15.95
CA LEU A 158 -2.41 8.70 15.93
C LEU A 158 -2.82 8.27 17.33
N ARG A 159 -1.88 7.69 18.10
CA ARG A 159 -2.14 7.25 19.48
C ARG A 159 -2.61 8.39 20.38
N LYS A 160 -1.95 9.56 20.32
CA LYS A 160 -2.32 10.72 21.12
C LYS A 160 -3.69 11.28 20.72
N LYS A 161 -3.94 11.42 19.42
CA LYS A 161 -5.20 11.94 18.88
C LYS A 161 -6.38 11.01 19.16
N TYR A 162 -6.16 9.70 19.19
CA TYR A 162 -7.21 8.72 19.47
C TYR A 162 -7.83 8.92 20.86
N SER A 163 -7.01 9.25 21.87
CA SER A 163 -7.50 9.50 23.24
C SER A 163 -8.13 10.89 23.42
N ALA A 164 -7.87 11.82 22.50
CA ALA A 164 -8.24 13.23 22.64
C ALA A 164 -8.99 13.76 21.40
N VAL A 165 -9.92 12.97 20.86
CA VAL A 165 -10.75 13.40 19.72
C VAL A 165 -11.61 14.61 20.12
N GLY A 166 -11.45 15.71 19.38
CA GLY A 166 -12.20 16.94 19.60
C GLY A 166 -13.70 16.79 19.31
N GLU A 167 -14.52 17.57 20.02
CA GLU A 167 -15.98 17.54 19.89
C GLU A 167 -16.46 17.89 18.46
N GLY A 168 -15.72 18.74 17.75
CA GLY A 168 -15.99 19.07 16.35
C GLY A 168 -15.89 17.87 15.42
N ALA A 169 -14.90 16.99 15.62
CA ALA A 169 -14.73 15.77 14.84
C ALA A 169 -15.90 14.80 15.09
N LYS A 170 -16.33 14.65 16.35
CA LYS A 170 -17.49 13.81 16.69
C LYS A 170 -18.77 14.26 16.00
N LYS A 171 -19.07 15.56 16.03
CA LYS A 171 -20.26 16.13 15.37
C LYS A 171 -20.24 15.90 13.87
N ARG A 172 -19.07 16.08 13.22
CA ARG A 172 -18.94 15.86 11.76
C ARG A 172 -19.11 14.39 11.39
N VAL A 173 -18.52 13.47 12.15
CA VAL A 173 -18.71 12.02 11.93
C VAL A 173 -20.15 11.60 12.19
N ALA A 174 -20.81 12.11 13.24
CA ALA A 174 -22.22 11.81 13.49
C ALA A 174 -23.12 12.26 12.33
N ALA A 175 -22.89 13.45 11.78
CA ALA A 175 -23.60 13.94 10.59
C ALA A 175 -23.32 13.06 9.36
N LEU A 176 -22.06 12.62 9.17
CA LEU A 176 -21.70 11.70 8.10
C LEU A 176 -22.45 10.37 8.23
N MET A 177 -22.50 9.79 9.44
CA MET A 177 -23.18 8.53 9.70
C MET A 177 -24.68 8.63 9.44
N ALA A 178 -25.33 9.71 9.90
CA ALA A 178 -26.75 9.96 9.61
C ALA A 178 -27.01 9.99 8.09
N ASN A 179 -26.17 10.73 7.33
CA ASN A 179 -26.27 10.79 5.88
C ASN A 179 -26.03 9.45 5.17
N LEU A 180 -25.22 8.55 5.76
CA LEU A 180 -25.00 7.21 5.24
C LEU A 180 -26.21 6.32 5.51
N THR A 181 -26.77 6.37 6.72
CA THR A 181 -27.99 5.62 7.09
C THR A 181 -29.17 6.04 6.24
N ASP A 182 -29.38 7.34 6.02
CA ASP A 182 -30.47 7.83 5.18
C ASP A 182 -30.36 7.33 3.74
N ARG A 183 -29.13 7.33 3.19
CA ARG A 183 -28.85 6.78 1.85
C ARG A 183 -29.06 5.27 1.80
N ALA A 184 -28.59 4.53 2.79
CA ALA A 184 -28.81 3.08 2.87
C ALA A 184 -30.30 2.75 2.94
N ALA A 185 -31.08 3.48 3.74
CA ALA A 185 -32.52 3.32 3.86
C ALA A 185 -33.26 3.65 2.55
N HIS A 186 -32.78 4.64 1.79
CA HIS A 186 -33.30 4.93 0.46
C HIS A 186 -33.06 3.75 -0.51
N HIS A 187 -31.85 3.20 -0.54
CA HIS A 187 -31.54 2.04 -1.39
C HIS A 187 -32.37 0.81 -1.02
N ALA A 188 -32.51 0.50 0.27
CA ALA A 188 -33.28 -0.64 0.74
C ALA A 188 -34.80 -0.56 0.44
N ARG A 189 -35.33 0.61 0.05
CA ARG A 189 -36.74 0.79 -0.33
C ARG A 189 -36.98 0.71 -1.84
N HIS A 190 -35.92 0.75 -2.64
CA HIS A 190 -35.99 0.84 -4.10
C HIS A 190 -35.28 -0.32 -4.81
N ASP A 191 -34.82 -1.31 -4.05
CA ASP A 191 -34.46 -2.67 -4.48
C ASP A 191 -35.59 -3.65 -4.10
#